data_AF-A0A355X615-F1
#
_entry.id   AF-A0A355X615-F1
#
_cell.length_a   1.000
_cell.length_b   1.000
_cell.length_c   1.000
_cell.angle_alpha   90.00
_cell.angle_beta   90.00
_cell.angle_gamma   90.00
#
_symmetry.space_group_name_H-M   'P 1'
#
loop_
_entity.id
_entity.type
_entity.pdbx_description
1 polymer ?
#
loop_
_entity_poly.entity_id
_entity_poly.type
_entity_poly.pdbx_seq_one_letter_code
_entity_poly.pdbx_strand_id
1 'polypeptide(L)'
;PKGEYKPEFSLAPVAKKLSEYLGVEVKLAEDENVVGDNAKAMAAELKDGEVMLLENVRYRKEETKNVENFSKELASLADIFVNDAFGTAHRAHCSTTGVASYLPAVCGYLIQKEIKFMGGALADPKRPLVAILGGAKVSDKIGVISNLIEKCDTIIIGGGMA
;
A
#
# COMPACT_ATOMS: atom_id res chain seq x y z
N PRO A 1 -13.93 2.31 -6.73
CA PRO A 1 -14.31 3.02 -7.98
C PRO A 1 -14.49 2.17 -9.26
N LYS A 2 -13.96 0.94 -9.38
CA LYS A 2 -13.98 0.13 -10.62
C LYS A 2 -13.32 0.83 -11.83
N GLY A 3 -12.34 1.69 -11.58
CA GLY A 3 -11.62 2.44 -12.61
C GLY A 3 -12.48 3.49 -13.32
N GLU A 4 -13.39 4.11 -12.57
CA GLU A 4 -14.17 5.26 -13.00
C GLU A 4 -14.04 6.34 -11.93
N TYR A 5 -13.92 7.59 -12.38
CA TYR A 5 -13.97 8.75 -11.49
C TYR A 5 -15.34 8.83 -10.83
N LYS A 6 -15.35 8.95 -9.50
CA LYS A 6 -16.56 9.05 -8.70
C LYS A 6 -16.31 9.97 -7.52
N PRO A 7 -16.95 11.15 -7.43
CA PRO A 7 -16.69 12.12 -6.36
C PRO A 7 -16.70 11.55 -4.95
N GLU A 8 -17.57 10.56 -4.68
CA GLU A 8 -17.68 9.85 -3.39
C GLU A 8 -16.42 9.07 -2.97
N PHE A 9 -15.54 8.72 -3.92
CA PHE A 9 -14.28 8.01 -3.69
C PHE A 9 -13.05 8.91 -3.81
N SER A 10 -13.25 10.23 -3.90
CA SER A 10 -12.14 11.18 -3.98
C SER A 10 -11.35 11.19 -2.68
N LEU A 11 -10.06 11.47 -2.80
CA LEU A 11 -9.15 11.66 -1.68
C LEU A 11 -9.14 13.09 -1.15
N ALA A 12 -10.00 14.01 -1.63
CA ALA A 12 -10.12 15.37 -1.08
C ALA A 12 -10.34 15.41 0.45
N PRO A 13 -11.20 14.58 1.07
CA PRO A 13 -11.31 14.53 2.52
C PRO A 13 -10.02 14.05 3.21
N VAL A 14 -9.24 13.18 2.54
CA VAL A 14 -7.96 12.65 3.03
C VAL A 14 -6.89 13.73 2.96
N ALA A 15 -6.78 14.46 1.85
CA ALA A 15 -5.85 15.59 1.71
C ALA A 15 -6.07 16.61 2.83
N LYS A 16 -7.33 17.00 3.08
CA LYS A 16 -7.69 17.91 4.18
C LYS A 16 -7.20 17.40 5.55
N LYS A 17 -7.46 16.14 5.86
CA LYS A 17 -7.03 15.54 7.14
C LYS A 17 -5.52 15.38 7.26
N LEU A 18 -4.86 15.06 6.16
CA LEU A 18 -3.40 14.94 6.14
C LEU A 18 -2.74 16.30 6.37
N SER A 19 -3.28 17.38 5.82
CA SER A 19 -2.82 18.75 6.10
C SER A 19 -2.91 19.08 7.60
N GLU A 20 -4.02 18.71 8.26
CA GLU A 20 -4.19 18.92 9.71
C GLU A 20 -3.14 18.16 10.53
N TYR A 21 -2.80 16.92 10.16
CA TYR A 21 -1.83 16.11 10.89
C TYR A 21 -0.37 16.51 10.63
N LEU A 22 -0.04 16.92 9.41
CA LEU A 22 1.32 17.31 9.04
C LEU A 22 1.66 18.76 9.40
N GLY A 23 0.65 19.62 9.58
CA GLY A 23 0.87 21.05 9.81
C GLY A 23 1.38 21.80 8.57
N VAL A 24 1.33 21.17 7.39
CA VAL A 24 1.65 21.76 6.09
C VAL A 24 0.46 21.54 5.15
N GLU A 25 0.30 22.41 4.16
CA GLU A 25 -0.74 22.24 3.15
C GLU A 25 -0.44 21.04 2.26
N VAL A 26 -1.38 20.09 2.19
CA VAL A 26 -1.38 19.00 1.21
C VAL A 26 -2.29 19.36 0.06
N LYS A 27 -1.68 19.63 -1.10
CA LYS A 27 -2.41 19.97 -2.34
C LYS A 27 -2.91 18.69 -2.99
N LEU A 28 -4.22 18.59 -3.26
CA LEU A 28 -4.77 17.49 -4.05
C LEU A 28 -4.61 17.79 -5.54
N ALA A 29 -3.96 16.91 -6.28
CA ALA A 29 -4.00 16.92 -7.74
C ALA A 29 -5.36 16.36 -8.19
N GLU A 30 -6.35 17.25 -8.29
CA GLU A 30 -7.68 16.96 -8.81
C GLU A 30 -7.58 16.61 -10.30
N ASP A 31 -7.46 15.32 -10.59
CA ASP A 31 -7.24 14.80 -11.93
C ASP A 31 -7.97 13.45 -12.07
N GLU A 32 -8.95 13.39 -12.97
CA GLU A 32 -9.71 12.15 -13.23
C GLU A 32 -8.83 11.03 -13.79
N ASN A 33 -7.74 11.39 -14.47
CA ASN A 33 -6.76 10.48 -15.03
C ASN A 33 -5.61 10.16 -14.05
N VAL A 34 -5.61 10.75 -12.85
CA VAL A 34 -4.62 10.62 -11.75
C VAL A 34 -3.24 11.18 -12.08
N VAL A 35 -2.79 11.05 -13.32
CA VAL A 35 -1.46 11.43 -13.84
C VAL A 35 -1.58 12.27 -15.13
N GLY A 36 -2.67 13.02 -15.26
CA GLY A 36 -2.85 13.98 -16.35
C GLY A 36 -2.01 15.25 -16.17
N ASP A 37 -2.30 16.26 -16.99
CA ASP A 37 -1.48 17.46 -17.08
C ASP A 37 -1.45 18.26 -15.77
N ASN A 38 -2.56 18.25 -15.00
CA ASN A 38 -2.62 18.91 -13.69
C ASN A 38 -1.66 18.25 -12.69
N ALA A 39 -1.71 16.92 -12.58
CA ALA A 39 -0.82 16.17 -11.68
C ALA A 39 0.66 16.36 -12.05
N LYS A 40 0.98 16.36 -13.36
CA LYS A 40 2.35 16.58 -13.85
C LYS A 40 2.85 17.99 -13.56
N ALA A 41 2.03 19.01 -13.83
CA ALA A 41 2.37 20.40 -13.53
C ALA A 41 2.59 20.61 -12.03
N MET A 42 1.68 20.11 -11.20
CA MET A 42 1.77 20.22 -9.74
C MET A 42 3.01 19.50 -9.18
N ALA A 43 3.35 18.33 -9.72
CA ALA A 43 4.58 17.62 -9.35
C ALA A 43 5.84 18.42 -9.73
N ALA A 44 5.87 19.03 -10.91
CA ALA A 44 7.02 19.82 -11.38
C ALA A 44 7.19 21.14 -10.62
N GLU A 45 6.11 21.72 -10.09
CA GLU A 45 6.13 22.96 -9.32
C GLU A 45 6.33 22.75 -7.81
N LEU A 46 6.29 21.50 -7.34
CA LEU A 46 6.39 21.16 -5.93
C LEU A 46 7.78 21.54 -5.38
N LYS A 47 7.79 22.29 -4.27
CA LYS A 47 9.04 22.72 -3.62
C LYS A 47 9.42 21.78 -2.48
N ASP A 48 10.68 21.85 -2.08
CA ASP A 48 11.18 21.11 -0.92
C ASP A 48 10.30 21.34 0.33
N GLY A 49 9.83 20.23 0.91
CA GLY A 49 8.95 20.24 2.09
C GLY A 49 7.46 20.43 1.79
N GLU A 50 7.06 20.70 0.55
CA GLU A 50 5.66 20.70 0.14
C GLU A 50 5.17 19.27 -0.13
N VAL A 51 3.85 19.06 0.01
CA VAL A 51 3.22 17.76 -0.17
C VAL A 51 2.08 17.86 -1.17
N MET A 52 2.10 16.97 -2.16
CA MET A 52 1.00 16.73 -3.08
C MET A 52 0.39 15.36 -2.81
N LEU A 53 -0.94 15.27 -2.90
CA LEU A 53 -1.66 14.00 -2.96
C LEU A 53 -2.25 13.84 -4.37
N LEU A 54 -1.96 12.72 -5.02
CA LEU A 54 -2.65 12.35 -6.26
C LEU A 54 -4.08 11.90 -5.95
N GLU A 55 -4.97 11.97 -6.94
CA GLU A 55 -6.29 11.36 -6.78
C GLU A 55 -6.23 9.83 -6.64
N ASN A 56 -7.37 9.22 -6.37
CA ASN A 56 -7.50 7.79 -6.15
C ASN A 56 -6.96 6.98 -7.36
N VAL A 57 -5.79 6.36 -7.20
CA VAL A 57 -5.13 5.56 -8.26
C VAL A 57 -6.04 4.50 -8.89
N ARG A 58 -7.08 4.03 -8.17
CA ARG A 58 -8.06 3.07 -8.69
C ARG A 58 -9.17 3.69 -9.54
N TYR A 59 -9.09 4.99 -9.87
CA TYR A 59 -9.83 5.60 -10.97
C TYR A 59 -9.28 5.17 -12.33
N ARG A 60 -8.02 4.73 -12.38
CA ARG A 60 -7.45 4.05 -13.56
C ARG A 60 -7.74 2.55 -13.47
N LYS A 61 -8.38 1.98 -14.49
CA LYS A 61 -8.65 0.52 -14.58
C LYS A 61 -7.35 -0.29 -14.67
N GLU A 62 -6.30 0.37 -15.11
CA GLU A 62 -4.94 -0.09 -15.28
C GLU A 62 -4.27 -0.45 -13.94
N GLU A 63 -4.59 0.29 -12.87
CA GLU A 63 -3.98 0.16 -11.55
C GLU A 63 -3.98 -1.29 -11.06
N THR A 64 -5.15 -1.93 -11.03
CA THR A 64 -5.30 -3.29 -10.50
C THR A 64 -4.78 -4.38 -11.45
N LYS A 65 -4.39 -4.00 -12.67
CA LYS A 65 -3.87 -4.89 -13.71
C LYS A 65 -2.36 -4.77 -13.89
N ASN A 66 -1.70 -3.89 -13.12
CA ASN A 66 -0.27 -3.62 -13.23
C ASN A 66 0.16 -3.27 -14.68
N VAL A 67 -0.63 -2.44 -15.35
CA VAL A 67 -0.34 -2.06 -16.74
C VAL A 67 0.91 -1.17 -16.79
N GLU A 68 1.84 -1.54 -17.66
CA GLU A 68 3.13 -0.88 -17.84
C GLU A 68 3.00 0.62 -18.10
N ASN A 69 2.10 1.05 -18.98
CA ASN A 69 1.96 2.47 -19.33
C ASN A 69 1.61 3.33 -18.10
N PHE A 70 0.63 2.93 -17.30
CA PHE A 70 0.25 3.68 -16.11
C PHE A 70 1.36 3.66 -15.04
N SER A 71 2.11 2.56 -14.96
CA SER A 71 3.28 2.48 -14.07
C SER A 71 4.39 3.46 -14.46
N LYS A 72 4.65 3.63 -15.77
CA LYS A 72 5.59 4.63 -16.28
C LYS A 72 5.09 6.05 -16.06
N GLU A 73 3.80 6.31 -16.25
CA GLU A 73 3.21 7.62 -15.98
C GLU A 73 3.36 8.00 -14.50
N LEU A 74 3.09 7.09 -13.56
CA LEU A 74 3.36 7.30 -12.14
C LEU A 74 4.84 7.54 -11.85
N ALA A 75 5.72 6.74 -12.45
CA ALA A 75 7.16 6.89 -12.27
C ALA A 75 7.69 8.23 -12.81
N SER A 76 7.05 8.80 -13.84
CA SER A 76 7.49 10.07 -14.43
C SER A 76 7.31 11.29 -13.51
N LEU A 77 6.60 11.13 -12.40
CA LEU A 77 6.34 12.20 -11.44
C LEU A 77 7.39 12.31 -10.33
N ALA A 78 8.36 11.40 -10.26
CA ALA A 78 9.29 11.33 -9.13
C ALA A 78 10.65 10.72 -9.51
N ASP A 79 11.64 10.94 -8.66
CA ASP A 79 12.98 10.35 -8.81
C ASP A 79 13.18 9.05 -8.01
N ILE A 80 12.42 8.87 -6.92
CA ILE A 80 12.52 7.74 -6.00
C ILE A 80 11.12 7.26 -5.63
N PHE A 81 10.94 5.93 -5.60
CA PHE A 81 9.72 5.31 -5.09
C PHE A 81 9.91 4.82 -3.66
N VAL A 82 9.09 5.33 -2.74
CA VAL A 82 9.00 4.84 -1.36
C VAL A 82 7.69 4.09 -1.18
N ASN A 83 7.76 2.77 -0.97
CA ASN A 83 6.57 1.99 -0.64
C ASN A 83 6.39 1.92 0.88
N ASP A 84 5.33 2.54 1.40
CA ASP A 84 4.96 2.47 2.81
C ASP A 84 3.57 1.84 3.06
N ALA A 85 3.02 1.17 2.05
CA ALA A 85 1.68 0.59 2.07
C ALA A 85 1.69 -0.95 2.22
N PHE A 86 2.09 -1.46 3.39
CA PHE A 86 2.19 -2.91 3.64
C PHE A 86 0.89 -3.67 3.31
N GLY A 87 -0.26 -3.10 3.69
CA GLY A 87 -1.57 -3.69 3.49
C GLY A 87 -1.93 -3.92 2.02
N THR A 88 -1.29 -3.24 1.07
CA THR A 88 -1.49 -3.43 -0.38
C THR A 88 -0.30 -4.10 -1.06
N ALA A 89 0.84 -4.26 -0.39
CA ALA A 89 2.07 -4.84 -0.94
C ALA A 89 1.92 -6.29 -1.42
N HIS A 90 0.92 -7.03 -0.94
CA HIS A 90 0.61 -8.40 -1.40
C HIS A 90 -0.05 -8.44 -2.79
N ARG A 91 -0.36 -7.29 -3.40
CA ARG A 91 -0.95 -7.20 -4.74
C ARG A 91 0.02 -6.52 -5.69
N ALA A 92 0.22 -7.14 -6.85
CA ALA A 92 0.97 -6.55 -7.95
C ALA A 92 0.08 -5.55 -8.69
N HIS A 93 0.13 -4.28 -8.29
CA HIS A 93 -0.56 -3.17 -8.94
C HIS A 93 0.46 -2.15 -9.47
N CYS A 94 0.02 -1.19 -10.30
CA CYS A 94 0.91 -0.15 -10.83
C CYS A 94 1.56 0.66 -9.69
N SER A 95 0.76 1.14 -8.74
CA SER A 95 1.24 1.97 -7.62
C SER A 95 2.05 1.23 -6.54
N THR A 96 2.01 -0.10 -6.50
CA THR A 96 2.68 -0.92 -5.46
C THR A 96 3.90 -1.68 -5.99
N THR A 97 3.88 -2.08 -7.26
CA THR A 97 4.89 -2.94 -7.87
C THR A 97 5.38 -2.41 -9.21
N GLY A 98 4.47 -1.96 -10.08
CA GLY A 98 4.83 -1.50 -11.42
C GLY A 98 5.79 -0.31 -11.43
N VAL A 99 5.50 0.71 -10.61
CA VAL A 99 6.32 1.92 -10.48
C VAL A 99 7.76 1.61 -10.04
N ALA A 100 7.95 0.59 -9.20
CA ALA A 100 9.27 0.16 -8.71
C ALA A 100 10.17 -0.43 -9.81
N SER A 101 9.63 -0.76 -10.98
CA SER A 101 10.42 -1.22 -12.13
C SER A 101 11.11 -0.06 -12.86
N TYR A 102 10.73 1.18 -12.57
CA TYR A 102 11.20 2.37 -13.29
C TYR A 102 11.95 3.37 -12.41
N LEU A 103 11.84 3.24 -11.08
CA LEU A 103 12.51 4.11 -10.11
C LEU A 103 13.29 3.28 -9.09
N PRO A 104 14.39 3.82 -8.53
CA PRO A 104 14.95 3.30 -7.29
C PRO A 104 13.84 3.14 -6.24
N ALA A 105 13.68 1.92 -5.73
CA ALA A 105 12.59 1.57 -4.83
C ALA A 105 13.10 1.21 -3.44
N VAL A 106 12.51 1.84 -2.42
CA VAL A 106 12.83 1.59 -1.00
C VAL A 106 11.55 1.38 -0.19
N CYS A 107 11.66 0.72 0.97
CA CYS A 107 10.57 0.65 1.92
C CYS A 107 10.52 1.90 2.81
N GLY A 108 9.32 2.39 3.10
CA GLY A 108 9.10 3.34 4.17
C GLY A 108 9.14 2.68 5.55
N TYR A 109 8.90 3.47 6.59
CA TYR A 109 9.03 3.03 7.98
C TYR A 109 7.96 2.01 8.41
N LEU A 110 6.72 2.12 7.91
CA LEU A 110 5.67 1.16 8.22
C LEU A 110 5.99 -0.20 7.59
N ILE A 111 6.36 -0.24 6.31
CA ILE A 111 6.76 -1.52 5.69
C ILE A 111 8.02 -2.07 6.37
N GLN A 112 9.03 -1.25 6.64
CA GLN A 112 10.24 -1.68 7.34
C GLN A 112 9.90 -2.32 8.70
N LYS A 113 9.00 -1.69 9.46
CA LYS A 113 8.52 -2.19 10.74
C LYS A 113 7.83 -3.54 10.58
N GLU A 114 6.89 -3.67 9.65
CA GLU A 114 6.17 -4.92 9.40
C GLU A 114 7.11 -6.06 8.99
N ILE A 115 8.07 -5.80 8.09
CA ILE A 115 9.09 -6.77 7.69
C ILE A 115 9.95 -7.20 8.89
N LYS A 116 10.37 -6.24 9.73
CA LYS A 116 11.19 -6.54 10.91
C LYS A 116 10.44 -7.42 11.92
N PHE A 117 9.19 -7.10 12.21
CA PHE A 117 8.39 -7.86 13.18
C PHE A 117 7.96 -9.22 12.63
N MET A 118 7.36 -9.27 11.44
CA MET A 118 6.87 -10.52 10.85
C MET A 118 8.02 -11.42 10.39
N GLY A 119 9.04 -10.84 9.74
CA GLY A 119 10.21 -11.58 9.30
C GLY A 119 10.99 -12.15 10.48
N GLY A 120 11.24 -11.33 11.52
CA GLY A 120 11.90 -11.79 12.74
C GLY A 120 11.11 -12.88 13.46
N ALA A 121 9.80 -12.69 13.63
CA ALA A 121 8.94 -13.68 14.29
C ALA A 121 8.80 -15.01 13.54
N LEU A 122 9.15 -15.08 12.25
CA LEU A 122 9.03 -16.31 11.45
C LEU A 122 10.37 -16.94 11.07
N ALA A 123 11.46 -16.17 11.02
CA ALA A 123 12.78 -16.66 10.65
C ALA A 123 13.60 -17.12 11.86
N ASP A 124 13.55 -16.36 12.96
CA ASP A 124 14.23 -16.70 14.22
C ASP A 124 13.36 -16.27 15.42
N PRO A 125 12.23 -16.98 15.65
CA PRO A 125 11.35 -16.64 16.75
C PRO A 125 11.98 -16.90 18.10
N LYS A 126 11.75 -15.98 19.04
CA LYS A 126 11.93 -16.30 20.46
C LYS A 126 10.94 -17.39 20.85
N ARG A 127 11.46 -18.49 21.39
CA ARG A 127 10.66 -19.64 21.81
C ARG A 127 10.28 -19.56 23.29
N PRO A 128 9.09 -20.04 23.68
CA PRO A 128 8.09 -20.69 22.83
C PRO A 128 7.32 -19.69 21.93
N LEU A 129 7.21 -20.00 20.64
CA LEU A 129 6.39 -19.27 19.67
C LEU A 129 4.97 -19.86 19.65
N VAL A 130 4.00 -19.05 20.09
CA VAL A 130 2.59 -19.43 20.12
C VAL A 130 1.83 -18.64 19.06
N ALA A 131 1.16 -19.33 18.14
CA ALA A 131 0.22 -18.73 17.20
C ALA A 131 -1.22 -18.87 17.71
N ILE A 132 -1.97 -17.76 17.72
CA ILE A 132 -3.39 -17.74 18.09
C ILE A 132 -4.21 -17.42 16.84
N LEU A 133 -5.04 -18.36 16.40
CA LEU A 133 -5.79 -18.29 15.15
C LEU A 133 -7.29 -18.28 15.45
N GLY A 134 -7.97 -17.25 14.96
CA GLY A 134 -9.42 -17.08 15.07
C GLY A 134 -10.07 -16.78 13.71
N GLY A 135 -11.39 -16.80 13.68
CA GLY A 135 -12.17 -16.58 12.46
C GLY A 135 -13.49 -17.35 12.47
N ALA A 136 -14.25 -17.23 11.38
CA ALA A 136 -15.53 -17.94 11.21
C ALA A 136 -15.45 -19.14 10.26
N LYS A 137 -14.40 -19.24 9.42
CA LYS A 137 -14.27 -20.27 8.39
C LYS A 137 -12.85 -20.82 8.36
N VAL A 138 -12.73 -22.12 8.58
CA VAL A 138 -11.44 -22.84 8.54
C VAL A 138 -10.77 -22.71 7.17
N SER A 139 -11.57 -22.78 6.09
CA SER A 139 -11.10 -22.69 4.69
C SER A 139 -10.20 -21.47 4.43
N ASP A 140 -10.51 -20.34 5.06
CA ASP A 140 -9.82 -19.07 4.83
C ASP A 140 -8.45 -19.03 5.53
N LYS A 141 -8.18 -19.98 6.44
CA LYS A 141 -6.99 -20.03 7.29
C LYS A 141 -6.11 -21.24 7.06
N ILE A 142 -6.51 -22.22 6.24
CA ILE A 142 -5.73 -23.43 5.96
C ILE A 142 -4.29 -23.08 5.54
N GLY A 143 -4.12 -22.18 4.58
CA GLY A 143 -2.77 -21.79 4.11
C GLY A 143 -1.92 -21.12 5.19
N VAL A 144 -2.53 -20.40 6.12
CA VAL A 144 -1.83 -19.78 7.25
C VAL A 144 -1.42 -20.85 8.26
N ILE A 145 -2.33 -21.78 8.61
CA ILE A 145 -2.05 -22.89 9.51
C ILE A 145 -0.90 -23.75 8.97
N SER A 146 -0.95 -24.14 7.69
CA SER A 146 0.09 -24.96 7.07
C SER A 146 1.48 -24.31 7.13
N ASN A 147 1.58 -22.99 6.97
CA ASN A 147 2.85 -22.28 7.07
C ASN A 147 3.36 -22.11 8.52
N LEU A 148 2.45 -22.07 9.50
CA LEU A 148 2.79 -21.84 10.90
C LEU A 148 3.09 -23.13 11.67
N ILE A 149 2.55 -24.28 11.24
CA ILE A 149 2.74 -25.56 11.93
C ILE A 149 4.20 -26.00 11.96
N GLU A 150 4.98 -25.63 10.95
CA GLU A 150 6.43 -25.92 10.88
C GLU A 150 7.27 -24.97 11.74
N LYS A 151 6.70 -23.86 12.20
CA LYS A 151 7.45 -22.75 12.83
C LYS A 151 7.13 -22.58 14.32
N CYS A 152 5.86 -22.74 14.69
CA CYS A 152 5.35 -22.50 16.04
C CYS A 152 5.52 -23.72 16.95
N ASP A 153 5.76 -23.48 18.24
CA ASP A 153 5.77 -24.52 19.27
C ASP A 153 4.34 -24.88 19.71
N THR A 154 3.39 -23.96 19.56
CA THR A 154 2.00 -24.16 19.94
C THR A 154 1.08 -23.36 19.01
N ILE A 155 -0.04 -23.97 18.61
CA ILE A 155 -1.12 -23.32 17.87
C ILE A 155 -2.39 -23.40 18.69
N ILE A 156 -3.00 -22.26 18.99
CA ILE A 156 -4.28 -22.13 19.67
C ILE A 156 -5.32 -21.73 18.62
N ILE A 157 -6.39 -22.51 18.51
CA ILE A 157 -7.49 -22.23 17.58
C ILE A 157 -8.74 -21.86 18.39
N GLY A 158 -9.41 -20.78 17.98
CA GLY A 158 -10.67 -20.32 18.57
C GLY A 158 -11.63 -19.72 17.54
N GLY A 159 -12.77 -19.21 18.01
CA GLY A 159 -13.84 -18.68 17.15
C GLY A 159 -14.64 -19.79 16.45
N GLY A 160 -15.41 -19.44 15.40
CA GLY A 160 -16.25 -20.39 14.66
C GLY A 160 -15.48 -21.43 13.82
N MET A 161 -14.16 -21.49 13.97
CA MET A 161 -13.26 -22.48 13.36
C MET A 161 -12.87 -23.62 14.30
N ALA A 162 -13.13 -23.46 15.60
CA ALA A 162 -12.85 -24.46 16.63
C ALA A 162 -14.00 -25.47 16.78
#